data_AF-A0A7S2M067-F1
#
_entry.id   AF-A0A7S2M067-F1
#
_cell.length_a   1.000
_cell.length_b   1.000
_cell.length_c   1.000
_cell.angle_alpha   90.00
_cell.angle_beta   90.00
_cell.angle_gamma   90.00
#
_symmetry.space_group_name_H-M   'P 1'
#
loop_
_entity.id
_entity.type
_entity.pdbx_description
1 polymer ?
#
loop_
_entity_poly.entity_id
_entity_poly.type
_entity_poly.pdbx_seq_one_letter_code
_entity_poly.pdbx_strand_id
1 'polypeptide(L)'
;MSKETLVVQGGPDAFVGMIGLGTIRPGQLCLITGSSHLHCLITKQPTSAPGTWGAYRGAPLANTCFAEGGQSSTGSLVRWVRDLVSGPGDDKISYKVLDDEAAAIPPGSDGLVALE
;
A
#
# COMPACT_ATOMS: atom_id res chain seq x y z
N MET A 1 34.64 -4.42 8.64
CA MET A 1 34.11 -3.50 7.61
C MET A 1 35.23 -2.60 7.14
N SER A 2 35.28 -2.25 5.86
CA SER A 2 36.24 -1.26 5.36
C SER A 2 36.03 0.08 6.06
N LYS A 3 37.10 0.81 6.38
CA LYS A 3 37.01 2.17 6.91
C LYS A 3 36.46 3.17 5.90
N GLU A 4 36.30 2.76 4.65
CA GLU A 4 35.83 3.58 3.53
C GLU A 4 34.33 3.38 3.24
N THR A 5 33.67 2.41 3.88
CA THR A 5 32.24 2.18 3.65
C THR A 5 31.42 3.33 4.21
N LEU A 6 30.71 4.05 3.33
CA LEU A 6 29.83 5.14 3.73
C LEU A 6 28.64 4.61 4.55
N VAL A 7 28.36 5.26 5.67
CA VAL A 7 27.14 5.07 6.46
C VAL A 7 26.23 6.26 6.17
N VAL A 8 25.04 5.98 5.65
CA VAL A 8 24.04 7.00 5.32
C VAL A 8 22.90 6.97 6.33
N GLN A 9 22.20 8.10 6.46
CA GLN A 9 21.00 8.19 7.28
C GLN A 9 19.92 7.25 6.72
N GLY A 10 19.39 6.38 7.57
CA GLY A 10 18.23 5.56 7.24
C GLY A 10 16.93 6.37 7.19
N GLY A 11 15.85 5.74 6.73
CA GLY A 11 14.51 6.33 6.75
C GLY A 11 13.45 5.28 7.07
N PRO A 12 12.22 5.71 7.39
CA PRO A 12 11.08 4.81 7.46
C PRO A 12 10.97 4.00 6.17
N ASP A 13 10.59 2.73 6.29
CA ASP A 13 10.47 1.80 5.17
C ASP A 13 9.62 2.35 4.02
N ALA A 14 8.46 2.93 4.32
CA ALA A 14 7.57 3.53 3.34
C ALA A 14 8.22 4.71 2.60
N PHE A 15 9.02 5.50 3.31
CA PHE A 15 9.67 6.69 2.78
C PHE A 15 10.80 6.30 1.83
N VAL A 16 11.55 5.25 2.20
CA VAL A 16 12.54 4.63 1.31
C VAL A 16 11.87 3.96 0.12
N GLY A 17 10.71 3.32 0.33
CA GLY A 17 9.89 2.74 -0.73
C GLY A 17 9.41 3.77 -1.75
N MET A 18 9.01 4.96 -1.32
CA MET A 18 8.68 6.09 -2.21
C MET A 18 9.85 6.44 -3.14
N ILE A 19 11.08 6.50 -2.61
CA ILE A 19 12.28 6.74 -3.42
C ILE A 19 12.50 5.57 -4.39
N GLY A 20 12.43 4.33 -3.92
CA GLY A 20 12.63 3.13 -4.73
C GLY A 20 11.65 3.01 -5.90
N LEU A 21 10.41 3.47 -5.72
CA LEU A 21 9.37 3.52 -6.75
C LEU A 21 9.46 4.76 -7.65
N GLY A 22 10.33 5.73 -7.35
CA GLY A 22 10.41 7.00 -8.07
C GLY A 22 9.21 7.92 -7.83
N THR A 23 8.43 7.68 -6.78
CA THR A 23 7.29 8.49 -6.37
C THR A 23 7.77 9.64 -5.48
N ILE A 24 8.34 10.67 -6.10
CA ILE A 24 8.99 11.79 -5.41
C ILE A 24 8.60 13.17 -5.97
N ARG A 25 7.61 13.22 -6.87
CA ARG A 25 7.13 14.45 -7.53
C ARG A 25 5.65 14.69 -7.22
N PRO A 26 5.23 15.96 -7.04
CA PRO A 26 3.83 16.29 -6.79
C PRO A 26 2.86 15.66 -7.78
N GLY A 27 1.73 15.15 -7.26
CA GLY A 27 0.69 14.47 -8.06
C GLY A 27 0.91 12.96 -8.21
N GLN A 28 2.02 12.42 -7.72
CA GLN A 28 2.24 10.98 -7.66
C GLN A 28 1.72 10.39 -6.34
N LEU A 29 1.13 9.20 -6.43
CA LEU A 29 0.71 8.38 -5.29
C LEU A 29 1.61 7.15 -5.20
N CYS A 30 2.28 6.98 -4.05
CA CYS A 30 2.90 5.72 -3.70
C CYS A 30 1.85 4.85 -3.00
N LEU A 31 1.53 3.70 -3.59
CA LEU A 31 0.68 2.68 -2.98
C LEU A 31 1.55 1.52 -2.54
N ILE A 32 1.69 1.33 -1.24
CA ILE A 32 2.46 0.23 -0.67
C ILE A 32 1.48 -0.88 -0.27
N THR A 33 1.57 -2.02 -0.93
CA THR A 33 0.61 -3.12 -0.82
C THR A 33 1.14 -4.26 0.05
N GLY A 34 0.32 -4.75 0.97
CA GLY A 34 0.63 -5.88 1.83
C GLY A 34 -0.62 -6.41 2.53
N SER A 35 -0.49 -6.75 3.81
CA SER A 35 -1.66 -7.03 4.66
C SER A 35 -2.61 -5.85 4.77
N SER A 36 -2.06 -4.63 4.73
CA SER A 36 -2.72 -3.33 4.70
C SER A 36 -2.21 -2.52 3.49
N HIS A 37 -2.80 -1.36 3.22
CA HIS A 37 -2.22 -0.37 2.32
C HIS A 37 -1.70 0.83 3.08
N LEU A 38 -0.58 1.36 2.60
CA LEU A 38 -0.17 2.73 2.86
C LEU A 38 -0.27 3.55 1.58
N HIS A 39 -0.85 4.74 1.69
CA HIS A 39 -1.02 5.71 0.63
C HIS A 39 -0.14 6.92 0.93
N CYS A 40 0.91 7.18 0.14
CA CYS A 40 1.71 8.40 0.27
C CYS A 40 1.51 9.28 -0.96
N LEU A 41 0.71 10.34 -0.83
CA LEU A 41 0.44 11.29 -1.91
C LEU A 41 1.44 12.45 -1.84
N ILE A 42 2.30 12.58 -2.86
CA ILE A 42 3.22 13.72 -2.96
C ILE A 42 2.42 14.97 -3.31
N THR A 43 2.58 16.01 -2.51
CA THR A 43 1.88 17.29 -2.65
C THR A 43 2.86 18.40 -3.03
N LYS A 44 2.37 19.42 -3.76
CA LYS A 44 3.19 20.59 -4.12
C LYS A 44 3.53 21.46 -2.90
N GLN A 45 2.61 21.51 -1.95
CA GLN A 45 2.75 22.19 -0.68
C GLN A 45 2.23 21.26 0.41
N PRO A 46 2.77 21.35 1.64
CA PRO A 46 2.36 20.47 2.73
C PRO A 46 0.89 20.67 3.05
N THR A 47 0.13 19.61 2.80
CA THR A 47 -1.33 19.57 2.87
C THR A 47 -1.73 18.43 3.78
N SER A 48 -2.75 18.65 4.62
CA SER A 48 -3.40 17.60 5.41
C SER A 48 -4.91 17.67 5.22
N ALA A 49 -5.56 16.54 5.43
CA ALA A 49 -7.01 16.38 5.41
C ALA A 49 -7.48 15.46 6.55
N PRO A 50 -8.76 15.50 6.95
CA PRO A 50 -9.31 14.52 7.89
C PRO A 50 -9.03 13.09 7.42
N GLY A 51 -8.60 12.21 8.32
CA GLY A 51 -8.26 10.83 8.00
C GLY A 51 -6.88 10.62 7.36
N THR A 52 -6.04 11.66 7.27
CA THR A 52 -4.65 11.55 6.80
C THR A 52 -3.66 11.91 7.91
N TRP A 53 -2.46 11.34 7.85
CA TRP A 53 -1.30 11.75 8.65
C TRP A 53 -0.41 12.74 7.86
N GLY A 54 0.30 13.60 8.59
CA GLY A 54 1.12 14.68 8.03
C GLY A 54 0.53 16.08 8.29
N ALA A 55 0.89 17.12 7.53
CA ALA A 55 1.67 17.11 6.29
C ALA A 55 3.18 17.01 6.52
N TYR A 56 3.82 16.01 5.93
CA TYR A 56 5.27 15.84 6.03
C TYR A 56 5.99 16.84 5.10
N ARG A 57 7.05 17.46 5.62
CA ARG A 57 7.91 18.40 4.88
C ARG A 57 9.35 17.90 4.91
N GLY A 58 10.03 17.93 3.77
CA GLY A 58 11.46 17.58 3.70
C GLY A 58 11.75 16.09 3.88
N ALA A 59 10.74 15.23 3.67
CA ALA A 59 10.87 13.78 3.72
C ALA A 59 10.11 13.15 2.54
N PRO A 60 10.58 12.04 1.94
CA PRO A 60 11.90 11.44 2.14
C PRO A 60 13.08 12.30 1.64
N LEU A 61 12.81 13.36 0.87
CA LEU A 61 13.82 14.27 0.32
C LEU A 61 13.54 15.70 0.75
N ALA A 62 14.57 16.53 0.83
CA ALA A 62 14.50 17.92 1.32
C ALA A 62 13.42 18.77 0.62
N ASN A 63 13.16 18.52 -0.67
CA ASN A 63 12.19 19.27 -1.48
C ASN A 63 10.85 18.53 -1.67
N THR A 64 10.59 17.49 -0.88
CA THR A 64 9.37 16.68 -0.98
C THR A 64 8.41 17.00 0.16
N CYS A 65 7.14 17.07 -0.19
CA CYS A 65 6.02 17.22 0.72
C CYS A 65 5.04 16.10 0.42
N PHE A 66 4.45 15.46 1.43
CA PHE A 66 3.44 14.45 1.19
C PHE A 66 2.46 14.32 2.36
N ALA A 67 1.30 13.76 2.07
CA ALA A 67 0.31 13.32 3.03
C ALA A 67 0.24 11.79 3.00
N GLU A 68 -0.03 11.20 4.15
CA GLU A 68 -0.09 9.75 4.32
C GLU A 68 -1.51 9.33 4.69
N GLY A 69 -1.97 8.22 4.14
CA GLY A 69 -3.24 7.59 4.47
C GLY A 69 -3.07 6.08 4.57
N GLY A 70 -4.01 5.42 5.23
CA GLY A 70 -3.90 4.00 5.54
C GLY A 70 -5.22 3.29 5.30
N GLN A 71 -5.12 2.04 4.87
CA GLN A 71 -6.25 1.14 4.71
C GLN A 71 -5.93 -0.12 5.51
N SER A 72 -6.70 -0.35 6.55
CA SER A 72 -6.32 -1.27 7.62
C SER A 72 -6.27 -2.73 7.19
N SER A 73 -7.09 -3.18 6.24
CA SER A 73 -7.19 -4.60 5.91
C SER A 73 -7.38 -4.87 4.41
N THR A 74 -6.29 -5.23 3.73
CA THR A 74 -6.29 -5.36 2.26
C THR A 74 -5.98 -6.80 1.87
N GLY A 75 -4.70 -7.17 1.79
CA GLY A 75 -4.29 -8.55 1.63
C GLY A 75 -4.76 -9.44 2.78
N SER A 76 -5.01 -8.88 3.97
CA SER A 76 -5.64 -9.63 5.06
C SER A 76 -7.09 -9.98 4.80
N LEU A 77 -7.86 -9.08 4.19
CA LEU A 77 -9.25 -9.38 3.81
C LEU A 77 -9.27 -10.47 2.74
N VAL A 78 -8.42 -10.36 1.71
CA VAL A 78 -8.32 -11.35 0.63
C VAL A 78 -7.95 -12.74 1.19
N ARG A 79 -7.00 -12.81 2.12
CA ARG A 79 -6.65 -14.06 2.81
C ARG A 79 -7.83 -14.62 3.60
N TRP A 80 -8.51 -13.77 4.38
CA TRP A 80 -9.65 -14.18 5.19
C TRP A 80 -10.79 -14.75 4.33
N VAL A 81 -11.11 -14.10 3.20
CA VAL A 81 -12.11 -14.61 2.24
C VAL A 81 -11.69 -15.95 1.67
N ARG A 82 -10.44 -16.11 1.22
CA ARG A 82 -9.91 -17.40 0.72
C ARG A 82 -10.09 -18.50 1.77
N ASP A 83 -9.71 -18.22 3.01
CA ASP A 83 -9.78 -19.19 4.09
C ASP A 83 -11.24 -19.56 4.42
N LEU A 84 -12.15 -18.59 4.35
CA LEU A 84 -13.59 -18.78 4.53
C LEU A 84 -14.18 -19.72 3.45
N VAL A 85 -13.87 -19.49 2.17
CA VAL A 85 -14.44 -20.29 1.07
C VAL A 85 -13.79 -21.65 0.91
N SER A 86 -12.56 -21.83 1.40
CA SER A 86 -11.87 -23.13 1.40
C SER A 86 -12.43 -24.11 2.44
N GLY A 87 -13.13 -23.61 3.45
CA GLY A 87 -13.59 -24.44 4.57
C GLY A 87 -12.48 -24.78 5.60
N PRO A 88 -12.79 -25.64 6.58
CA PRO A 88 -11.85 -26.02 7.64
C PRO A 88 -10.74 -26.93 7.12
N GLY A 89 -9.57 -26.90 7.77
CA GLY A 89 -8.40 -27.69 7.40
C GLY A 89 -7.30 -26.87 6.69
N ASP A 90 -6.17 -27.52 6.41
CA ASP A 90 -4.96 -26.86 5.89
C ASP A 90 -4.93 -26.78 4.35
N ASP A 91 -5.75 -27.58 3.67
CA ASP A 91 -5.89 -27.55 2.22
C ASP A 91 -6.73 -26.34 1.80
N LYS A 92 -6.05 -25.24 1.46
CA LYS A 92 -6.68 -23.99 1.00
C LYS A 92 -6.72 -23.91 -0.52
N ILE A 93 -7.82 -23.38 -1.06
CA ILE A 93 -7.93 -23.01 -2.47
C ILE A 93 -6.82 -22.00 -2.78
N SER A 94 -6.07 -22.21 -3.87
CA SER A 94 -5.01 -21.30 -4.26
C SER A 94 -5.57 -19.94 -4.69
N TYR A 95 -4.83 -18.85 -4.43
CA TYR A 95 -5.23 -17.52 -4.92
C TYR A 95 -5.43 -17.49 -6.44
N LYS A 96 -4.61 -18.22 -7.18
CA LYS A 96 -4.72 -18.29 -8.64
C LYS A 96 -6.09 -18.78 -9.12
N VAL A 97 -6.65 -19.80 -8.46
CA VAL A 97 -7.99 -20.31 -8.83
C VAL A 97 -9.06 -19.24 -8.60
N LEU A 98 -8.99 -18.55 -7.46
CA LEU A 98 -9.91 -17.45 -7.15
C LEU A 98 -9.76 -16.28 -8.13
N ASP A 99 -8.53 -15.92 -8.51
CA ASP A 99 -8.26 -14.88 -9.50
C ASP A 99 -8.81 -15.25 -10.89
N ASP A 100 -8.60 -16.50 -11.32
CA ASP A 100 -9.08 -17.00 -12.63
C ASP A 100 -10.63 -17.02 -12.67
N GLU A 101 -11.29 -17.43 -11.59
CA GLU A 101 -12.76 -17.37 -11.46
C GLU A 101 -13.28 -15.93 -11.42
N ALA A 102 -12.66 -15.06 -10.63
CA ALA A 102 -13.04 -13.66 -10.53
C ALA A 102 -12.88 -12.90 -11.85
N ALA A 103 -11.87 -13.25 -12.67
CA ALA A 103 -11.65 -12.64 -13.98
C ALA A 103 -12.78 -12.92 -14.99
N ALA A 104 -13.57 -13.97 -14.79
CA ALA A 104 -14.73 -14.29 -15.62
C ALA A 104 -15.99 -13.50 -15.22
N ILE A 105 -15.97 -12.83 -14.06
CA ILE A 105 -17.11 -12.07 -13.53
C ILE A 105 -17.01 -10.62 -14.02
N PRO A 106 -18.09 -10.04 -14.59
CA PRO A 106 -18.09 -8.64 -15.01
C PRO A 106 -17.86 -7.65 -13.84
N PRO A 107 -17.30 -6.45 -14.10
CA PRO A 107 -17.24 -5.39 -13.10
C PRO A 107 -18.61 -5.14 -12.46
N GLY A 108 -18.64 -5.07 -11.13
CA GLY A 108 -19.87 -4.96 -10.35
C GLY A 108 -20.38 -6.27 -9.75
N SER A 109 -19.75 -7.41 -10.07
CA SER A 109 -19.99 -8.71 -9.42
C SER A 109 -21.48 -9.07 -9.28
N ASP A 110 -22.23 -8.93 -10.37
CA ASP A 110 -23.69 -9.14 -10.44
C ASP A 110 -24.51 -8.38 -9.37
N GLY A 111 -24.01 -7.21 -8.95
CA GLY A 111 -24.65 -6.35 -7.96
C GLY A 111 -24.19 -6.58 -6.52
N LEU A 112 -23.19 -7.43 -6.29
CA LEU A 112 -22.60 -7.59 -4.96
C LEU A 112 -21.90 -6.29 -4.51
N VAL A 113 -22.16 -5.90 -3.27
CA VAL A 113 -21.52 -4.73 -2.62
C VAL A 113 -20.84 -5.19 -1.34
N ALA A 114 -19.56 -4.86 -1.21
CA ALA A 114 -18.76 -5.11 -0.02
C ALA A 114 -18.26 -3.78 0.56
N LEU A 115 -18.11 -3.75 1.89
CA LEU A 115 -17.48 -2.64 2.61
C LEU A 115 -16.18 -3.14 3.23
N GLU A 116 -15.12 -2.35 3.08
CA GLU A 116 -13.84 -2.52 3.75
C GLU A 116 -13.37 -1.17 4.32
#